data_AF-A0A1W9UAU2-F1
#
_entry.id   AF-A0A1W9UAU2-F1
#
_cell.length_a   1.000
_cell.length_b   1.000
_cell.length_c   1.000
_cell.angle_alpha   90.00
_cell.angle_beta   90.00
_cell.angle_gamma   90.00
#
_symmetry.space_group_name_H-M   'P 1'
#
loop_
_entity.id
_entity.type
_entity.pdbx_description
1 polymer ?
#
loop_
_entity_poly.entity_id
_entity_poly.type
_entity_poly.pdbx_seq_one_letter_code
_entity_poly.pdbx_strand_id
1 'polypeptide(L)'
;MGNSDDRPGRFTQSINNIREYERIAGFLQIARRALANNAFDGVLTMIGVLMGNYLGGVDRASTVIRIGIATSVSIGISGLWGAYLAESAERKRDLTELERIALTDLSKTKIGRASRVAVVIVSLVDGTSPLVSSLIVLIPFFFASLIGNIMI
;
A
#
# COMPACT_ATOMS: atom_id res chain seq x y z
N MET A 1 46.16 20.94 -5.70
CA MET A 1 46.25 19.53 -5.28
C MET A 1 45.30 19.32 -4.12
N GLY A 2 44.39 18.35 -4.23
CA GLY A 2 43.43 18.01 -3.17
C GLY A 2 42.01 17.81 -3.69
N ASN A 3 41.83 16.78 -4.52
CA ASN A 3 40.52 16.29 -4.94
C ASN A 3 39.89 15.53 -3.76
N SER A 4 38.81 16.05 -3.16
CA SER A 4 37.99 15.29 -2.21
C SER A 4 36.76 14.76 -2.94
N ASP A 5 36.88 13.50 -3.31
CA ASP A 5 35.91 12.65 -4.00
C ASP A 5 34.67 12.46 -3.11
N ASP A 6 33.72 13.41 -3.16
CA ASP A 6 32.44 13.35 -2.44
C ASP A 6 31.51 12.36 -3.18
N ARG A 7 31.80 11.06 -3.02
CA ARG A 7 30.95 10.00 -3.55
C ARG A 7 29.65 9.99 -2.74
N PRO A 8 28.49 10.31 -3.33
CA PRO A 8 27.23 10.24 -2.60
C PRO A 8 27.06 8.80 -2.09
N GLY A 9 26.86 8.64 -0.79
CA GLY A 9 26.62 7.33 -0.19
C GLY A 9 25.49 6.59 -0.92
N ARG A 10 25.57 5.24 -0.98
CA ARG A 10 24.61 4.38 -1.72
C ARG A 10 23.14 4.74 -1.47
N PHE A 11 22.83 5.26 -0.28
CA PHE A 11 21.50 5.71 0.12
C PHE A 11 21.03 6.97 -0.63
N THR A 12 21.89 7.99 -0.74
CA THR A 12 21.62 9.24 -1.47
C THR A 12 21.37 8.98 -2.95
N GLN A 13 22.10 8.01 -3.52
CA GLN A 13 21.95 7.64 -4.93
C GLN A 13 20.62 6.91 -5.20
N SER A 14 20.17 6.04 -4.28
CA SER A 14 18.84 5.40 -4.36
C SER A 14 17.69 6.40 -4.27
N ILE A 15 17.79 7.40 -3.37
CA ILE A 15 16.75 8.44 -3.24
C ILE A 15 16.66 9.29 -4.51
N ASN A 16 17.79 9.65 -5.11
CA ASN A 16 17.80 10.42 -6.36
C ASN A 16 17.17 9.63 -7.52
N ASN A 17 17.44 8.33 -7.62
CA ASN A 17 16.80 7.48 -8.63
C ASN A 17 15.29 7.38 -8.44
N ILE A 18 14.80 7.29 -7.20
CA ILE A 18 13.35 7.26 -6.92
C ILE A 18 12.68 8.58 -7.31
N ARG A 19 13.30 9.73 -7.01
CA ARG A 19 12.80 11.05 -7.43
C ARG A 19 12.80 11.20 -8.96
N GLU A 20 13.81 10.69 -9.64
CA GLU A 20 13.84 10.68 -11.10
C GLU A 20 12.69 9.80 -11.67
N TYR A 21 12.47 8.61 -11.12
CA TYR A 21 11.37 7.74 -11.52
C TYR A 21 10.00 8.33 -11.21
N GLU A 22 9.88 9.05 -10.11
CA GLU A 22 8.66 9.77 -9.76
C GLU A 22 8.35 10.87 -10.77
N ARG A 23 9.36 11.67 -11.16
CA ARG A 23 9.21 12.68 -12.21
C ARG A 23 8.80 12.07 -13.56
N ILE A 24 9.23 10.84 -13.86
CA ILE A 24 8.91 10.14 -15.11
C ILE A 24 7.51 9.50 -15.07
N ALA A 25 7.15 8.85 -13.97
CA ALA A 25 5.95 8.00 -13.91
C ALA A 25 4.80 8.58 -13.04
N GLY A 26 5.01 9.68 -12.33
CA GLY A 26 3.97 10.37 -11.54
C GLY A 26 3.34 9.54 -10.42
N PHE A 27 4.00 8.47 -9.98
CA PHE A 27 3.38 7.45 -9.11
C PHE A 27 3.08 7.93 -7.68
N LEU A 28 3.74 9.00 -7.20
CA LEU A 28 3.48 9.53 -5.85
C LEU A 28 2.06 10.08 -5.70
N GLN A 29 1.52 10.71 -6.74
CA GLN A 29 0.14 11.23 -6.70
C GLN A 29 -0.87 10.09 -6.62
N ILE A 30 -0.61 9.01 -7.36
CA ILE A 30 -1.42 7.78 -7.37
C ILE A 30 -1.33 7.09 -6.01
N ALA A 31 -0.10 6.90 -5.49
CA ALA A 31 0.14 6.33 -4.18
C ALA A 31 -0.53 7.14 -3.07
N ARG A 32 -0.49 8.48 -3.10
CA ARG A 32 -1.14 9.34 -2.11
C ARG A 32 -2.66 9.15 -2.10
N ARG A 33 -3.27 9.07 -3.29
CA ARG A 33 -4.71 8.84 -3.43
C ARG A 33 -5.08 7.42 -2.98
N ALA A 34 -4.32 6.41 -3.38
CA ALA A 34 -4.49 5.01 -2.98
C ALA A 34 -4.38 4.85 -1.46
N LEU A 35 -3.38 5.48 -0.84
CA LEU A 35 -3.22 5.51 0.61
C LEU A 35 -4.50 5.98 1.30
N ALA A 36 -5.01 7.16 0.92
CA ALA A 36 -6.22 7.70 1.56
C ALA A 36 -7.44 6.82 1.31
N ASN A 37 -7.71 6.44 0.05
CA ASN A 37 -8.89 5.66 -0.32
C ASN A 37 -8.92 4.29 0.38
N ASN A 38 -7.80 3.56 0.38
CA ASN A 38 -7.78 2.23 0.98
C ASN A 38 -7.63 2.27 2.50
N ALA A 39 -7.07 3.35 3.07
CA ALA A 39 -7.11 3.52 4.53
C ALA A 39 -8.56 3.57 5.00
N PHE A 40 -9.41 4.35 4.31
CA PHE A 40 -10.85 4.39 4.58
C PHE A 40 -11.51 3.02 4.41
N ASP A 41 -11.14 2.27 3.37
CA ASP A 41 -11.67 0.93 3.14
C ASP A 41 -11.33 -0.04 4.29
N GLY A 42 -10.09 -0.01 4.80
CA GLY A 42 -9.70 -0.80 5.97
C GLY A 42 -10.47 -0.42 7.24
N VAL A 43 -10.71 0.87 7.46
CA VAL A 43 -11.52 1.35 8.60
C VAL A 43 -12.97 0.87 8.46
N LEU A 44 -13.61 1.09 7.32
CA LEU A 44 -14.99 0.71 7.07
C LEU A 44 -15.20 -0.80 7.14
N THR A 45 -14.26 -1.57 6.58
CA THR A 45 -14.25 -3.03 6.68
C THR A 45 -14.19 -3.47 8.14
N MET A 46 -13.29 -2.88 8.93
CA MET A 46 -13.17 -3.26 10.34
C MET A 46 -14.40 -2.85 11.15
N ILE A 47 -14.99 -1.69 10.89
CA ILE A 47 -16.27 -1.29 11.49
C ILE A 47 -17.37 -2.31 11.14
N GLY A 48 -17.44 -2.76 9.88
CA GLY A 48 -18.37 -3.81 9.45
C GLY A 48 -18.16 -5.13 10.19
N VAL A 49 -16.90 -5.55 10.38
CA VAL A 49 -16.55 -6.73 11.20
C VAL A 49 -16.99 -6.56 12.65
N LEU A 50 -16.72 -5.41 13.27
CA LEU A 50 -17.12 -5.14 14.64
C LEU A 50 -18.64 -5.12 14.80
N MET A 51 -19.36 -4.50 13.86
CA MET A 51 -20.82 -4.48 13.83
C MET A 51 -21.38 -5.90 13.67
N GLY A 52 -20.82 -6.70 12.78
CA GLY A 52 -21.21 -8.10 12.58
C GLY A 52 -20.99 -8.95 13.83
N ASN A 53 -19.84 -8.78 14.51
CA ASN A 53 -19.58 -9.43 15.78
C ASN A 53 -20.60 -9.03 16.86
N TYR A 54 -20.90 -7.73 16.98
CA TYR A 54 -21.89 -7.23 17.93
C TYR A 54 -23.29 -7.80 17.68
N LEU A 55 -23.78 -7.74 16.44
CA LEU A 55 -25.09 -8.31 16.07
C LEU A 55 -25.13 -9.83 16.21
N GLY A 56 -23.98 -10.51 16.07
CA GLY A 56 -23.84 -11.95 16.25
C GLY A 56 -23.63 -12.41 17.69
N GLY A 57 -23.62 -11.50 18.68
CA GLY A 57 -23.36 -11.83 20.09
C GLY A 57 -21.94 -12.34 20.36
N VAL A 58 -20.96 -11.87 19.58
CA VAL A 58 -19.54 -12.21 19.75
C VAL A 58 -18.87 -11.15 20.64
N ASP A 59 -18.92 -11.40 21.95
CA ASP A 59 -18.50 -10.39 22.94
C ASP A 59 -17.06 -10.60 23.43
N ARG A 60 -16.46 -11.74 23.09
CA ARG A 60 -15.09 -12.08 23.49
C ARG A 60 -14.09 -11.29 22.66
N ALA A 61 -13.38 -10.35 23.30
CA ALA A 61 -12.32 -9.55 22.69
C ALA A 61 -11.26 -10.40 21.95
N SER A 62 -10.90 -11.57 22.48
CA SER A 62 -9.96 -12.48 21.83
C SER A 62 -10.47 -13.03 20.50
N THR A 63 -11.77 -13.24 20.36
CA THR A 63 -12.42 -13.64 19.11
C THR A 63 -12.42 -12.47 18.12
N VAL A 64 -12.81 -11.27 18.58
CA VAL A 64 -12.82 -10.05 17.76
C VAL A 64 -11.44 -9.75 17.18
N ILE A 65 -10.39 -9.83 18.00
CA ILE A 65 -9.00 -9.62 17.54
C ILE A 65 -8.60 -10.64 16.47
N ARG A 66 -8.91 -11.93 16.67
CA ARG A 66 -8.56 -12.99 15.70
C ARG A 66 -9.26 -12.77 14.36
N ILE A 67 -10.57 -12.48 14.39
CA ILE A 67 -11.34 -12.17 13.19
C ILE A 67 -10.80 -10.90 12.52
N GLY A 68 -10.59 -9.85 13.30
CA GLY A 68 -10.09 -8.57 12.80
C GLY A 68 -8.71 -8.70 12.15
N ILE A 69 -7.76 -9.39 12.78
CA ILE A 69 -6.43 -9.63 12.19
C ILE A 69 -6.58 -10.43 10.89
N ALA A 70 -7.35 -11.53 10.90
CA ALA A 70 -7.57 -12.34 9.70
C ALA A 70 -8.16 -11.50 8.54
N THR A 71 -9.17 -10.66 8.84
CA THR A 71 -9.77 -9.75 7.86
C THR A 71 -8.78 -8.71 7.36
N SER A 72 -8.01 -8.08 8.26
CA SER A 72 -7.00 -7.06 7.90
C SER A 72 -5.90 -7.60 6.97
N VAL A 73 -5.46 -8.83 7.20
CA VAL A 73 -4.47 -9.50 6.35
C VAL A 73 -5.09 -9.86 5.01
N SER A 74 -6.31 -10.42 5.00
CA SER A 74 -7.02 -10.75 3.77
C SER A 74 -7.23 -9.52 2.88
N ILE A 75 -7.73 -8.42 3.43
CA ILE A 75 -7.96 -7.19 2.65
C ILE A 75 -6.64 -6.58 2.17
N GLY A 76 -5.59 -6.61 3.00
CA GLY A 76 -4.27 -6.11 2.61
C GLY A 76 -3.63 -6.90 1.47
N ILE A 77 -3.68 -8.24 1.52
CA ILE A 77 -3.19 -9.11 0.45
C ILE A 77 -4.03 -8.91 -0.82
N SER A 78 -5.36 -8.84 -0.68
CA SER A 78 -6.27 -8.63 -1.79
C SER A 78 -6.02 -7.28 -2.49
N GLY A 79 -5.87 -6.20 -1.73
CA GLY A 79 -5.55 -4.87 -2.26
C GLY A 79 -4.19 -4.85 -2.96
N LEU A 80 -3.15 -5.42 -2.34
CA LEU A 80 -1.83 -5.51 -2.94
C LEU A 80 -1.86 -6.20 -4.31
N TRP A 81 -2.49 -7.38 -4.38
CA TRP A 81 -2.52 -8.15 -5.62
C TRP A 81 -3.42 -7.50 -6.68
N GLY A 82 -4.57 -6.97 -6.26
CA GLY A 82 -5.51 -6.26 -7.13
C GLY A 82 -4.86 -5.04 -7.78
N ALA A 83 -4.22 -4.18 -6.98
CA ALA A 83 -3.49 -3.03 -7.49
C ALA A 83 -2.29 -3.42 -8.33
N TYR A 84 -1.56 -4.50 -7.98
CA TYR A 84 -0.44 -4.96 -8.79
C TYR A 84 -0.87 -5.37 -10.19
N LEU A 85 -1.93 -6.16 -10.30
CA LEU A 85 -2.44 -6.60 -11.60
C LEU A 85 -3.00 -5.42 -12.41
N ALA A 86 -3.79 -4.56 -11.78
CA ALA A 86 -4.40 -3.41 -12.45
C ALA A 86 -3.34 -2.41 -12.92
N GLU A 87 -2.45 -1.98 -12.03
CA GLU A 87 -1.40 -1.00 -12.35
C GLU A 87 -0.40 -1.61 -13.34
N SER A 88 -0.05 -2.90 -13.23
CA SER A 88 0.80 -3.57 -14.23
C SER A 88 0.18 -3.57 -15.63
N ALA A 89 -1.13 -3.81 -15.72
CA ALA A 89 -1.84 -3.81 -17.00
C ALA A 89 -1.87 -2.42 -17.62
N GLU A 90 -2.21 -1.39 -16.83
CA GLU A 90 -2.25 0.00 -17.29
C GLU A 90 -0.86 0.46 -17.73
N ARG A 91 0.16 0.21 -16.90
CA ARG A 91 1.55 0.60 -17.19
C ARG A 91 2.15 -0.11 -18.39
N LYS A 92 1.78 -1.36 -18.62
CA LYS A 92 2.19 -2.09 -19.82
C LYS A 92 1.51 -1.53 -21.06
N ARG A 93 0.23 -1.15 -20.97
CA ARG A 93 -0.51 -0.50 -22.05
C ARG A 93 0.13 0.84 -22.42
N ASP A 94 0.37 1.71 -21.44
CA ASP A 94 1.05 3.00 -21.62
C ASP A 94 2.42 2.83 -22.31
N LEU A 95 3.23 1.87 -21.84
CA LEU A 95 4.55 1.62 -22.40
C LEU A 95 4.47 1.12 -23.84
N THR A 96 3.53 0.21 -24.14
CA THR A 96 3.34 -0.32 -25.50
C THR A 96 2.89 0.76 -26.47
N GLU A 97 2.06 1.71 -26.03
CA GLU A 97 1.64 2.85 -26.84
C GLU A 97 2.82 3.77 -27.17
N LEU A 98 3.66 4.07 -26.18
CA LEU A 98 4.89 4.85 -26.38
C LEU A 98 5.87 4.14 -27.34
N GLU A 99 6.04 2.83 -27.22
CA GLU A 99 6.90 2.03 -28.10
C GLU A 99 6.44 2.07 -29.56
N ARG A 100 5.11 2.04 -29.80
CA ARG A 100 4.55 2.16 -31.15
C ARG A 100 4.83 3.53 -31.78
N ILE A 101 4.74 4.60 -30.99
CA ILE A 101 5.03 5.96 -31.46
C ILE A 101 6.53 6.14 -31.69
N ALA A 102 7.36 5.59 -30.81
CA ALA A 102 8.82 5.69 -30.89
C ALA A 102 9.45 4.72 -31.89
N LEU A 103 8.70 3.72 -32.39
CA LEU A 103 9.18 2.62 -33.24
C LEU A 103 10.41 1.91 -32.63
N THR A 104 10.44 1.81 -31.30
CA THR A 104 11.57 1.27 -30.54
C THR A 104 11.09 0.68 -29.22
N ASP A 105 11.73 -0.40 -28.78
CA ASP A 105 11.48 -1.04 -27.47
C ASP A 105 11.98 -0.15 -26.32
N LEU A 106 11.07 0.19 -25.40
CA LEU A 106 11.33 1.05 -24.24
C LEU A 106 11.42 0.24 -22.94
N SER A 107 11.22 -1.08 -22.97
CA SER A 107 11.20 -1.96 -21.80
C SER A 107 12.49 -1.92 -20.95
N LYS A 108 13.64 -1.78 -21.62
CA LYS A 108 14.98 -1.70 -21.00
C LYS A 108 15.43 -0.27 -20.70
N THR A 109 14.62 0.73 -21.04
CA THR A 109 14.94 2.14 -20.81
C THR A 109 14.62 2.59 -19.39
N LYS A 110 15.00 3.82 -19.05
CA LYS A 110 14.59 4.45 -17.78
C LYS A 110 13.07 4.54 -17.64
N ILE A 111 12.33 4.72 -18.74
CA ILE A 111 10.86 4.80 -18.74
C ILE A 111 10.26 3.46 -18.32
N GLY A 112 10.70 2.36 -18.94
CA GLY A 112 10.26 1.01 -18.57
C GLY A 112 10.60 0.64 -17.12
N ARG A 113 11.77 1.07 -16.62
CA ARG A 113 12.13 0.88 -15.20
C ARG A 113 11.27 1.71 -14.26
N ALA A 114 11.05 2.99 -14.55
CA ALA A 114 10.19 3.86 -13.75
C ALA A 114 8.77 3.32 -13.67
N SER A 115 8.24 2.83 -14.79
CA SER A 115 6.94 2.17 -14.90
C SER A 115 6.82 0.94 -13.99
N ARG A 116 7.81 0.03 -13.98
CA ARG A 116 7.82 -1.13 -13.07
C ARG A 116 7.92 -0.74 -11.59
N VAL A 117 8.74 0.26 -11.28
CA VAL A 117 8.87 0.77 -9.90
C VAL A 117 7.57 1.41 -9.43
N ALA A 118 6.87 2.14 -10.30
CA ALA A 118 5.56 2.72 -10.02
C ALA A 118 4.55 1.64 -9.60
N VAL A 119 4.44 0.55 -10.36
CA VAL A 119 3.58 -0.59 -10.01
C VAL A 119 3.86 -1.06 -8.59
N VAL A 120 5.12 -1.41 -8.30
CA VAL A 120 5.49 -1.96 -6.99
C VAL A 120 5.16 -1.00 -5.85
N ILE A 121 5.46 0.29 -5.99
CA ILE A 121 5.21 1.29 -4.95
C ILE A 121 3.70 1.48 -4.74
N VAL A 122 2.94 1.63 -5.81
CA VAL A 122 1.49 1.83 -5.73
C VAL A 122 0.83 0.62 -5.08
N SER A 123 1.15 -0.61 -5.52
CA SER A 123 0.55 -1.83 -4.95
C SER A 123 0.91 -2.06 -3.49
N LEU A 124 2.14 -1.72 -3.08
CA LEU A 124 2.52 -1.78 -1.67
C LEU A 124 1.69 -0.81 -0.84
N VAL A 125 1.54 0.43 -1.30
CA VAL A 125 0.70 1.42 -0.60
C VAL A 125 -0.75 0.96 -0.56
N ASP A 126 -1.24 0.40 -1.66
CA ASP A 126 -2.62 -0.08 -1.81
C ASP A 126 -2.96 -1.17 -0.80
N GLY A 127 -2.09 -2.17 -0.62
CA GLY A 127 -2.32 -3.26 0.32
C GLY A 127 -1.93 -2.96 1.77
N THR A 128 -0.89 -2.15 2.01
CA THR A 128 -0.48 -1.82 3.38
C THR A 128 -1.42 -0.83 4.05
N SER A 129 -2.02 0.08 3.28
CA SER A 129 -2.94 1.09 3.80
C SER A 129 -4.15 0.51 4.56
N PRO A 130 -4.98 -0.37 3.96
CA PRO A 130 -6.15 -0.94 4.63
C PRO A 130 -5.75 -1.89 5.78
N LEU A 131 -4.61 -2.58 5.65
CA LEU A 131 -4.08 -3.42 6.72
C LEU A 131 -3.76 -2.57 7.96
N VAL A 132 -2.99 -1.50 7.81
CA VAL A 132 -2.60 -0.64 8.93
C VAL A 132 -3.82 0.08 9.51
N SER A 133 -4.69 0.64 8.68
CA SER A 133 -5.86 1.39 9.15
C SER A 133 -6.85 0.50 9.90
N SER A 134 -7.06 -0.74 9.44
CA SER A 134 -7.92 -1.70 10.12
C SER A 134 -7.33 -2.20 11.44
N LEU A 135 -6.01 -2.40 11.52
CA LEU A 135 -5.34 -2.70 12.80
C LEU A 135 -5.43 -1.56 13.81
N ILE A 136 -5.41 -0.30 13.35
CA ILE A 136 -5.61 0.87 14.23
C ILE A 136 -6.99 0.82 14.90
N VAL A 137 -8.03 0.43 14.16
CA VAL A 137 -9.39 0.27 14.71
C VAL A 137 -9.45 -0.82 15.79
N LEU A 138 -8.59 -1.85 15.71
CA LEU A 138 -8.55 -2.95 16.68
C LEU A 138 -7.78 -2.63 17.96
N ILE A 139 -7.00 -1.54 18.01
CA ILE A 139 -6.16 -1.17 19.16
C ILE A 139 -6.92 -1.24 20.51
N PRO A 140 -8.15 -0.71 20.65
CA PRO A 140 -8.86 -0.74 21.93
C PRO A 140 -9.11 -2.17 22.45
N PHE A 141 -9.30 -3.15 21.58
CA PHE A 141 -9.57 -4.53 21.98
C PHE A 141 -8.35 -5.22 22.61
N PHE A 142 -7.13 -4.81 22.26
CA PHE A 142 -5.92 -5.31 22.92
C PHE A 142 -5.82 -4.85 24.38
N PHE A 143 -6.40 -3.69 24.69
CA PHE A 143 -6.48 -3.15 26.05
C PHE A 143 -7.76 -3.56 26.79
N ALA A 144 -8.69 -4.28 26.15
CA ALA A 144 -9.93 -4.72 26.80
C ALA A 144 -9.65 -5.60 28.03
N SER A 145 -8.59 -6.41 28.00
CA SER A 145 -8.18 -7.21 29.17
C SER A 145 -7.61 -6.35 30.33
N LEU A 146 -7.17 -5.12 30.05
CA LEU A 146 -6.62 -4.17 31.03
C LEU A 146 -7.70 -3.22 31.56
N ILE A 147 -8.71 -2.91 30.75
CA ILE A 147 -9.80 -1.98 31.04
C ILE A 147 -10.80 -2.56 32.05
N GLY A 148 -10.78 -3.88 32.30
CA GLY A 148 -11.77 -4.54 33.14
C GLY A 148 -13.17 -4.43 32.53
N ASN A 149 -14.13 -5.20 33.05
CA ASN A 149 -15.52 -5.05 32.66
C ASN A 149 -15.97 -3.60 32.85
N ILE A 150 -16.02 -2.81 31.79
CA ILE A 150 -16.97 -1.71 31.68
C ILE A 150 -18.28 -2.34 31.19
N MET A 151 -18.82 -3.23 32.02
CA MET A 151 -20.26 -3.41 32.13
C MET A 151 -20.67 -2.55 33.31
N ILE A 152 -21.21 -1.37 33.00
CA ILE A 152 -22.26 -0.77 33.82
C ILE A 152 -23.56 -1.42 33.37
#